data_AF-A0A7W9WXY2-F1
#
_entry.id   AF-A0A7W9WXY2-F1
#
_cell.length_a   1.000
_cell.length_b   1.000
_cell.length_c   1.000
_cell.angle_alpha   90.00
_cell.angle_beta   90.00
_cell.angle_gamma   90.00
#
_symmetry.space_group_name_H-M   'P 1'
#
loop_
_entity.id
_entity.type
_entity.pdbx_description
1 polymer ?
#
loop_
_entity_poly.entity_id
_entity_poly.type
_entity_poly.pdbx_seq_one_letter_code
_entity_poly.pdbx_strand_id
1 'polypeptide(L)'
;MLAGCSAWLPAAACAMAAASLDILIYLIPSAALAFLLWIASAAHPVFFVFTAAGTLCHELAHFSVGLLTNAEPVGMSVLPRRIKRAKGSKAGGHNWELGSVTFANLRWYNAAPAALAPLLVLFVPLGVAWWRTRHGLAFEPVDLALMVFLAPQFLSFWPSPVDWKLAARSWPWAPLLILLAVLWVYGDALLTLVKG
;
A
#
# COMPACT_ATOMS: atom_id res chain seq x y z
N MET A 1 -7.51 -21.19 -21.93
CA MET A 1 -7.03 -20.21 -22.91
C MET A 1 -8.22 -19.40 -23.40
N LEU A 2 -8.22 -18.08 -23.22
CA LEU A 2 -9.27 -17.18 -23.74
C LEU A 2 -9.15 -17.14 -25.28
N ALA A 3 -9.89 -18.01 -25.96
CA ALA A 3 -9.81 -18.20 -27.42
C ALA A 3 -10.04 -16.91 -28.24
N GLY A 4 -10.67 -15.89 -27.65
CA GLY A 4 -10.86 -14.57 -28.27
C GLY A 4 -9.67 -13.62 -28.15
N CYS A 5 -8.76 -13.79 -27.19
CA CYS A 5 -7.68 -12.82 -26.94
C CYS A 5 -6.61 -12.84 -28.04
N SER A 6 -6.20 -14.04 -28.46
CA SER A 6 -5.15 -14.23 -29.47
C SER A 6 -5.56 -13.76 -30.88
N ALA A 7 -6.84 -13.42 -31.09
CA ALA A 7 -7.31 -12.82 -32.32
C ALA A 7 -6.96 -11.33 -32.45
N TRP A 8 -6.68 -10.64 -31.34
CA TRP A 8 -6.46 -9.19 -31.30
C TRP A 8 -5.14 -8.77 -30.66
N LEU A 9 -4.47 -9.66 -29.92
CA LEU A 9 -3.25 -9.37 -29.18
C LEU A 9 -2.17 -10.45 -29.38
N PRO A 10 -0.88 -10.08 -29.27
CA PRO A 10 0.22 -11.05 -29.25
C PRO A 10 0.02 -12.10 -28.14
N ALA A 11 0.43 -13.34 -28.38
CA ALA A 11 0.30 -14.43 -27.41
C ALA A 11 0.88 -14.10 -26.03
N ALA A 12 2.00 -13.36 -25.98
CA ALA A 12 2.60 -12.89 -24.74
C ALA A 12 1.70 -11.92 -23.95
N ALA A 13 1.00 -11.02 -24.64
CA ALA A 13 0.06 -10.10 -24.00
C ALA A 13 -1.15 -10.86 -23.45
N CYS A 14 -1.65 -11.87 -24.16
CA CYS A 14 -2.73 -12.72 -23.67
C CYS A 14 -2.32 -13.58 -22.47
N ALA A 15 -1.09 -14.09 -22.45
CA ALA A 15 -0.55 -14.82 -21.30
C ALA A 15 -0.42 -13.92 -20.06
N MET A 16 0.07 -12.69 -20.24
CA MET A 16 0.17 -11.70 -19.16
C MET A 16 -1.19 -11.24 -18.65
N ALA A 17 -2.18 -11.09 -19.54
CA ALA A 17 -3.55 -10.79 -19.16
C ALA A 17 -4.19 -11.94 -18.35
N ALA A 18 -3.97 -13.19 -18.77
CA ALA A 18 -4.46 -14.36 -18.04
C ALA A 18 -3.82 -14.46 -16.64
N ALA A 19 -2.50 -14.29 -16.54
CA ALA A 19 -1.80 -14.30 -15.26
C ALA A 19 -2.28 -13.18 -14.31
N SER A 20 -2.50 -11.98 -14.86
CA SER A 20 -3.06 -10.85 -14.09
C SER A 20 -4.48 -11.15 -13.60
N LEU A 21 -5.31 -11.78 -14.42
CA LEU A 21 -6.67 -12.16 -14.05
C LEU A 21 -6.67 -13.19 -12.92
N ASP A 22 -5.80 -14.20 -12.99
CA ASP A 22 -5.68 -15.21 -11.92
C ASP A 22 -5.27 -14.57 -10.59
N ILE A 23 -4.32 -13.62 -10.60
CA ILE A 23 -3.93 -12.85 -9.41
C ILE A 23 -5.13 -12.10 -8.82
N LEU A 24 -5.92 -11.42 -9.65
CA LEU A 24 -7.08 -10.67 -9.19
C LEU A 24 -8.13 -11.61 -8.58
N ILE A 25 -8.44 -12.73 -9.26
CA ILE A 25 -9.41 -13.71 -8.76
C ILE A 25 -8.95 -14.31 -7.43
N TYR A 26 -7.67 -14.65 -7.30
CA TYR A 26 -7.11 -15.20 -6.07
C TYR A 26 -7.23 -14.24 -4.88
N LEU A 27 -7.18 -12.91 -5.11
CA LEU A 27 -7.27 -11.90 -4.04
C LEU A 27 -8.70 -11.54 -3.64
N ILE A 28 -9.72 -11.89 -4.42
CA ILE A 28 -11.13 -11.57 -4.12
C ILE A 28 -11.55 -12.01 -2.71
N PRO A 29 -11.30 -13.26 -2.25
CA PRO A 29 -11.70 -13.68 -0.91
C PRO A 29 -11.05 -12.84 0.20
N SER A 30 -9.77 -12.48 0.03
CA SER A 30 -9.04 -11.65 0.99
C SER A 30 -9.59 -10.22 1.04
N ALA A 31 -9.90 -9.63 -0.12
CA ALA A 31 -10.50 -8.30 -0.20
C ALA A 31 -11.93 -8.28 0.37
N ALA A 32 -12.72 -9.33 0.12
CA ALA A 32 -14.04 -9.48 0.71
C ALA A 32 -13.97 -9.61 2.23
N LEU A 33 -13.03 -10.42 2.75
CA LEU A 33 -12.80 -10.54 4.19
C LEU A 33 -12.31 -9.22 4.79
N ALA A 34 -11.44 -8.48 4.12
CA ALA A 34 -11.01 -7.15 4.54
C ALA A 34 -12.21 -6.21 4.72
N PHE A 35 -13.13 -6.19 3.75
CA PHE A 35 -14.35 -5.39 3.85
C PHE A 35 -15.23 -5.80 5.05
N LEU A 36 -15.38 -7.10 5.30
CA LEU A 36 -16.11 -7.60 6.48
C LEU A 36 -15.42 -7.21 7.80
N LEU A 37 -14.10 -7.32 7.86
CA LEU A 37 -13.31 -6.90 9.02
C LEU A 37 -13.40 -5.39 9.26
N TRP A 38 -13.45 -4.58 8.20
CA TRP A 38 -13.68 -3.14 8.32
C TRP A 38 -15.03 -2.85 9.00
N ILE A 39 -16.11 -3.48 8.52
CA ILE A 39 -17.44 -3.36 9.15
C ILE A 39 -17.42 -3.85 10.60
N ALA A 40 -16.82 -5.00 10.86
CA ALA A 40 -16.79 -5.60 12.20
C ALA A 40 -15.96 -4.77 13.19
N SER A 41 -14.80 -4.27 12.77
CA SER A 41 -13.95 -3.38 13.55
C SER A 41 -14.63 -2.04 13.86
N ALA A 42 -15.54 -1.61 12.98
CA ALA A 42 -16.37 -0.46 13.24
C ALA A 42 -17.44 -0.72 14.32
N ALA A 43 -17.91 -1.96 14.43
CA ALA A 43 -18.88 -2.35 15.43
C ALA A 43 -18.25 -2.60 16.82
N HIS A 44 -17.10 -3.28 16.89
CA HIS A 44 -16.49 -3.66 18.18
C HIS A 44 -14.96 -3.75 18.14
N PRO A 45 -14.22 -3.23 19.15
CA PRO A 45 -12.75 -3.21 19.16
C PRO A 45 -12.09 -4.59 19.25
N VAL A 46 -12.84 -5.64 19.63
CA VAL A 46 -12.31 -7.03 19.65
C VAL A 46 -11.76 -7.45 18.28
N PHE A 47 -12.34 -6.93 17.20
CA PHE A 47 -11.93 -7.28 15.84
C PHE A 47 -10.58 -6.68 15.44
N PHE A 48 -10.00 -5.77 16.24
CA PHE A 48 -8.63 -5.29 16.00
C PHE A 48 -7.57 -6.39 16.10
N VAL A 49 -7.88 -7.52 16.76
CA VAL A 49 -6.99 -8.70 16.75
C VAL A 49 -6.75 -9.22 15.32
N PHE A 50 -7.77 -9.14 14.46
CA PHE A 50 -7.66 -9.56 13.06
C PHE A 50 -6.98 -8.53 12.18
N THR A 51 -6.86 -7.27 12.63
CA THR A 51 -6.13 -6.21 11.91
C THR A 51 -4.67 -6.12 12.33
N ALA A 52 -4.25 -6.83 13.38
CA ALA A 52 -2.92 -6.72 13.97
C ALA A 52 -1.79 -7.01 12.97
N ALA A 53 -1.95 -8.03 12.10
CA ALA A 53 -0.97 -8.32 11.05
C ALA A 53 -0.84 -7.16 10.05
N GLY A 54 -1.95 -6.49 9.73
CA GLY A 54 -1.96 -5.29 8.89
C GLY A 54 -1.27 -4.11 9.54
N THR A 55 -1.62 -3.82 10.80
CA THR A 55 -0.97 -2.76 11.58
C THR A 55 0.53 -3.01 11.72
N LEU A 56 0.95 -4.24 12.01
CA LEU A 56 2.37 -4.59 12.08
C LEU A 56 3.08 -4.29 10.76
N CYS A 57 2.53 -4.73 9.61
CA CYS A 57 3.13 -4.47 8.30
C CYS A 57 3.16 -2.97 7.97
N HIS A 58 2.12 -2.22 8.31
CA HIS A 58 2.04 -0.76 8.12
C HIS A 58 3.15 -0.03 8.88
N GLU A 59 3.25 -0.30 10.18
CA GLU A 59 4.27 0.33 11.02
C GLU A 59 5.68 -0.14 10.65
N LEU A 60 5.86 -1.41 10.28
CA LEU A 60 7.15 -1.91 9.78
C LEU A 60 7.55 -1.24 8.47
N ALA A 61 6.60 -0.91 7.59
CA ALA A 61 6.90 -0.19 6.36
C ALA A 61 7.40 1.23 6.68
N HIS A 62 6.70 1.97 7.53
CA HIS A 62 7.15 3.27 8.03
C HIS A 62 8.54 3.19 8.66
N PHE A 63 8.75 2.23 9.57
CA PHE A 63 10.01 2.04 10.25
C PHE A 63 11.15 1.73 9.28
N SER A 64 10.95 0.76 8.37
CA SER A 64 11.98 0.30 7.43
C SER A 64 12.34 1.38 6.42
N VAL A 65 11.35 2.03 5.80
CA VAL A 65 11.62 3.12 4.86
C VAL A 65 12.19 4.34 5.59
N GLY A 66 11.76 4.59 6.83
CA GLY A 66 12.35 5.61 7.68
C GLY A 66 13.83 5.37 7.95
N LEU A 67 14.25 4.13 8.24
CA LEU A 67 15.67 3.78 8.35
C LEU A 67 16.41 4.01 7.03
N LEU A 68 15.88 3.50 5.91
CA LEU A 68 16.51 3.60 4.58
C LEU A 68 16.65 5.04 4.08
N THR A 69 15.75 5.93 4.50
CA THR A 69 15.72 7.34 4.09
C THR A 69 16.28 8.29 5.15
N ASN A 70 16.92 7.75 6.19
CA ASN A 70 17.50 8.50 7.29
C ASN A 70 16.50 9.42 8.00
N ALA A 71 15.24 8.99 8.15
CA ALA A 71 14.21 9.68 8.93
C ALA A 71 14.35 9.45 10.45
N GLU A 72 15.26 8.57 10.87
CA GLU A 72 15.55 8.22 12.27
C GLU A 72 14.30 7.78 13.05
N PRO A 73 13.74 6.57 12.79
CA PRO A 73 12.65 6.05 13.58
C PRO A 73 13.13 5.73 15.01
N VAL A 74 12.57 6.44 15.99
CA VAL A 74 12.96 6.34 17.41
C VAL A 74 11.96 5.55 18.26
N GLY A 75 10.81 5.19 17.70
CA GLY A 75 9.80 4.39 18.39
C GLY A 75 8.77 3.80 17.44
N MET A 76 8.26 2.62 17.79
CA MET A 76 7.22 1.91 17.07
C MET A 76 6.28 1.25 18.09
N SER A 77 4.96 1.34 17.86
CA SER A 77 3.92 0.67 18.65
C SER A 77 2.90 0.05 17.72
N VAL A 78 2.47 -1.17 18.02
CA VAL A 78 1.44 -1.93 17.26
C VAL A 78 0.21 -2.20 18.14
N LEU A 79 0.23 -1.73 19.40
CA LEU A 79 -0.86 -1.93 20.34
C LEU A 79 -1.88 -0.80 20.21
N PRO A 80 -3.18 -1.13 20.07
CA PRO A 80 -4.23 -0.12 20.00
C PRO A 80 -4.31 0.74 21.26
N ARG A 81 -4.31 2.06 21.10
CA ARG A 81 -4.48 3.03 22.20
C ARG A 81 -5.68 3.92 21.95
N ARG A 82 -6.43 4.23 23.01
CA ARG A 82 -7.53 5.19 22.92
C ARG A 82 -6.97 6.61 22.86
N ILE A 83 -7.37 7.37 21.86
CA ILE A 83 -7.07 8.81 21.75
C ILE A 83 -8.26 9.64 22.22
N LYS A 84 -7.99 10.75 22.93
CA LYS A 84 -9.03 11.68 23.37
C LYS A 84 -9.57 12.44 22.15
N ARG A 85 -10.90 12.49 22.02
CA ARG A 85 -11.54 13.27 20.95
C ARG A 85 -11.31 14.75 21.22
N ALA A 86 -10.85 15.50 20.22
CA ALA A 86 -10.86 16.96 20.31
C ALA A 86 -12.31 17.45 20.46
N LYS A 87 -12.54 18.37 21.42
CA LYS A 87 -13.86 18.92 21.73
C LYS A 87 -14.40 19.63 20.47
N GLY A 88 -15.49 19.12 19.89
CA GLY A 88 -16.12 19.66 18.67
C GLY A 88 -15.92 18.85 17.37
N SER A 89 -15.16 17.73 17.40
CA SER A 89 -15.04 16.84 16.23
C SER A 89 -16.34 16.09 15.96
N LYS A 90 -16.98 16.39 14.81
CA LYS A 90 -18.15 15.67 14.28
C LYS A 90 -17.79 14.41 13.46
N ALA A 91 -16.50 14.07 13.36
CA ALA A 91 -16.09 12.89 12.60
C ALA A 91 -16.46 11.62 13.38
N GLY A 92 -17.34 10.80 12.80
CA GLY A 92 -17.76 9.48 13.31
C GLY A 92 -16.68 8.40 13.22
N GLY A 93 -15.42 8.73 13.52
CA GLY A 93 -14.29 7.80 13.50
C GLY A 93 -13.98 7.19 14.87
N HIS A 94 -13.40 6.00 14.87
CA HIS A 94 -12.94 5.31 16.07
C HIS A 94 -11.90 6.16 16.81
N ASN A 95 -12.09 6.36 18.12
CA ASN A 95 -11.15 7.05 19.01
C ASN A 95 -9.93 6.17 19.33
N TRP A 96 -9.38 5.51 18.33
CA TRP A 96 -8.35 4.51 18.47
C TRP A 96 -7.22 4.77 17.48
N GLU A 97 -6.01 4.82 18.01
CA GLU A 97 -4.77 4.74 17.26
C GLU A 97 -4.32 3.27 17.31
N LEU A 98 -4.30 2.58 16.17
CA LEU A 98 -3.98 1.14 16.12
C LEU A 98 -2.48 0.88 16.22
N GLY A 99 -1.68 1.75 15.63
CA GLY A 99 -0.22 1.72 15.66
C GLY A 99 0.35 3.12 15.47
N SER A 100 1.65 3.27 15.72
CA SER A 100 2.36 4.52 15.49
C SER A 100 3.87 4.30 15.36
N VAL A 101 4.50 4.96 14.40
CA VAL A 101 5.96 5.15 14.31
C VAL A 101 6.31 6.63 14.52
N THR A 102 7.35 6.88 15.31
CA THR A 102 7.86 8.23 15.59
C THR A 102 9.23 8.41 14.93
N PHE A 103 9.41 9.54 14.22
CA PHE A 103 10.64 9.91 13.53
C PHE A 103 11.31 11.11 14.20
N ALA A 104 12.63 11.06 14.41
CA ALA A 104 13.43 12.16 14.95
C ALA A 104 14.00 13.10 13.87
N ASN A 105 14.16 12.62 12.63
CA ASN A 105 14.80 13.37 11.55
C ASN A 105 13.96 13.42 10.27
N LEU A 106 12.69 13.82 10.41
CA LEU A 106 11.78 13.96 9.27
C LEU A 106 11.98 15.32 8.56
N ARG A 107 12.50 15.29 7.34
CA ARG A 107 12.85 16.45 6.51
C ARG A 107 12.10 16.43 5.17
N TRP A 108 12.20 17.52 4.41
CA TRP A 108 11.53 17.65 3.11
C TRP A 108 11.96 16.56 2.10
N TYR A 109 13.20 16.05 2.16
CA TYR A 109 13.66 15.10 1.16
C TYR A 109 13.24 13.65 1.47
N ASN A 110 13.02 13.30 2.75
CA ASN A 110 12.68 11.94 3.18
C ASN A 110 11.25 11.77 3.72
N ALA A 111 10.49 12.86 3.90
CA ALA A 111 9.16 12.77 4.48
C ALA A 111 8.17 12.00 3.59
N ALA A 112 8.18 12.17 2.27
CA ALA A 112 7.30 11.46 1.35
C ALA A 112 7.56 9.95 1.33
N PRO A 113 8.81 9.46 1.10
CA PRO A 113 9.04 8.03 1.12
C PRO A 113 8.75 7.42 2.49
N ALA A 114 9.12 8.08 3.60
CA ALA A 114 8.83 7.58 4.95
C ALA A 114 7.33 7.56 5.27
N ALA A 115 6.56 8.58 4.89
CA ALA A 115 5.13 8.68 5.19
C ALA A 115 4.25 7.88 4.22
N LEU A 116 4.66 7.67 2.97
CA LEU A 116 3.91 6.87 1.99
C LEU A 116 4.34 5.40 1.98
N ALA A 117 5.28 5.01 2.84
CA ALA A 117 5.78 3.65 2.99
C ALA A 117 4.68 2.57 3.11
N PRO A 118 3.55 2.80 3.80
CA PRO A 118 2.46 1.81 3.88
C PRO A 118 1.93 1.34 2.53
N LEU A 119 2.05 2.13 1.46
CA LEU A 119 1.64 1.69 0.12
C LEU A 119 2.40 0.43 -0.34
N LEU A 120 3.63 0.25 0.14
CA LEU A 120 4.46 -0.94 -0.13
C LEU A 120 3.86 -2.20 0.47
N VAL A 121 2.99 -2.10 1.49
CA VAL A 121 2.29 -3.24 2.08
C VAL A 121 1.44 -3.96 1.03
N LEU A 122 0.96 -3.27 -0.01
CA LEU A 122 0.22 -3.89 -1.11
C LEU A 122 1.06 -4.91 -1.90
N PHE A 123 2.39 -4.84 -1.84
CA PHE A 123 3.25 -5.87 -2.43
C PHE A 123 3.15 -7.22 -1.70
N VAL A 124 2.70 -7.26 -0.45
CA VAL A 124 2.47 -8.51 0.28
C VAL A 124 1.36 -9.34 -0.39
N PRO A 125 0.09 -8.86 -0.51
CA PRO A 125 -0.95 -9.63 -1.19
C PRO A 125 -0.63 -9.88 -2.66
N LEU A 126 -0.08 -8.89 -3.39
CA LEU A 126 0.28 -9.08 -4.79
C LEU A 126 1.37 -10.15 -4.98
N GLY A 127 2.40 -10.14 -4.14
CA GLY A 127 3.51 -11.11 -4.18
C GLY A 127 3.05 -12.52 -3.82
N VAL A 128 2.21 -12.66 -2.79
CA VAL A 128 1.62 -13.96 -2.43
C VAL A 128 0.72 -14.48 -3.55
N ALA A 129 -0.16 -13.65 -4.10
CA ALA A 129 -1.02 -14.05 -5.20
C ALA A 129 -0.22 -14.46 -6.43
N TRP A 130 0.78 -13.66 -6.83
CA TRP A 130 1.69 -14.01 -7.92
C TRP A 130 2.39 -15.34 -7.69
N TRP A 131 2.90 -15.59 -6.48
CA TRP A 131 3.54 -16.86 -6.14
C TRP A 131 2.57 -18.03 -6.21
N ARG A 132 1.33 -17.84 -5.76
CA ARG A 132 0.31 -18.90 -5.71
C ARG A 132 -0.30 -19.21 -7.07
N THR A 133 -0.43 -18.23 -7.96
CA THR A 133 -1.08 -18.41 -9.28
C THR A 133 -0.11 -18.70 -10.41
N ARG A 134 1.22 -18.65 -10.19
CA ARG A 134 2.23 -18.89 -11.25
C ARG A 134 2.15 -20.27 -11.93
N HIS A 135 1.49 -21.24 -11.31
CA HIS A 135 1.28 -22.59 -11.83
C HIS A 135 -0.19 -22.88 -12.18
N GLY A 136 -1.02 -21.84 -12.28
CA GLY A 136 -2.46 -21.92 -12.45
C GLY A 136 -3.22 -21.58 -11.16
N LEU A 137 -4.47 -21.18 -11.32
CA LEU A 137 -5.36 -20.86 -10.20
C LEU A 137 -5.84 -22.15 -9.52
N ALA A 138 -5.43 -22.35 -8.27
CA ALA A 138 -5.91 -23.44 -7.42
C ALA A 138 -6.00 -22.96 -5.97
N PHE A 139 -7.10 -23.32 -5.30
CA PHE A 139 -7.31 -23.03 -3.88
C PHE A 139 -7.10 -24.29 -3.05
N GLU A 140 -6.14 -24.21 -2.14
CA GLU A 140 -5.71 -25.23 -1.20
C GLU A 140 -6.08 -24.83 0.24
N PRO A 141 -6.11 -25.77 1.21
CA PRO A 141 -6.44 -25.44 2.60
C PRO A 141 -5.54 -24.35 3.22
N VAL A 142 -4.27 -24.27 2.81
CA VAL A 142 -3.35 -23.20 3.24
C VAL A 142 -3.83 -21.80 2.80
N ASP A 143 -4.59 -21.72 1.71
CA ASP A 143 -5.10 -20.44 1.19
C ASP A 143 -6.16 -19.83 2.10
N LEU A 144 -6.78 -20.61 2.99
CA LEU A 144 -7.64 -20.06 4.05
C LEU A 144 -6.82 -19.25 5.06
N ALA A 145 -5.66 -19.76 5.47
CA ALA A 145 -4.76 -19.03 6.37
C ALA A 145 -4.17 -17.80 5.68
N LEU A 146 -3.77 -17.93 4.41
CA LEU A 146 -3.31 -16.80 3.60
C LEU A 146 -4.41 -15.75 3.43
N MET A 147 -5.65 -16.15 3.17
CA MET A 147 -6.79 -15.23 3.09
C MET A 147 -6.93 -14.39 4.36
N VAL A 148 -6.90 -15.04 5.53
CA VAL A 148 -6.98 -14.35 6.83
C VAL A 148 -5.78 -13.42 7.06
N PHE A 149 -4.58 -13.83 6.65
CA PHE A 149 -3.36 -13.03 6.78
C PHE A 149 -3.31 -11.82 5.82
N LEU A 150 -3.79 -11.99 4.58
CA LEU A 150 -3.77 -10.97 3.53
C LEU A 150 -4.88 -9.93 3.70
N ALA A 151 -6.05 -10.33 4.21
CA ALA A 151 -7.18 -9.44 4.43
C ALA A 151 -6.81 -8.12 5.16
N PRO A 152 -6.15 -8.12 6.33
CA PRO A 152 -5.82 -6.89 7.02
C PRO A 152 -4.81 -6.00 6.26
N GLN A 153 -4.04 -6.55 5.32
CA GLN A 153 -3.12 -5.76 4.48
C GLN A 153 -3.88 -4.80 3.55
N PHE A 154 -5.06 -5.21 3.07
CA PHE A 154 -5.94 -4.34 2.30
C PHE A 154 -6.57 -3.21 3.12
N LEU A 155 -6.64 -3.35 4.45
CA LEU A 155 -7.09 -2.28 5.33
C LEU A 155 -5.96 -1.36 5.76
N SER A 156 -4.74 -1.90 5.84
CA SER A 156 -3.59 -1.20 6.40
C SER A 156 -2.63 -0.63 5.37
N PHE A 157 -2.77 -0.88 4.06
CA PHE A 157 -1.84 -0.28 3.08
C PHE A 157 -2.05 1.24 2.89
N TRP A 158 -3.24 1.77 3.21
CA TRP A 158 -3.55 3.17 2.94
C TRP A 158 -2.94 4.09 4.01
N PRO A 159 -2.12 5.10 3.63
CA PRO A 159 -1.57 6.05 4.59
C PRO A 159 -2.65 6.86 5.31
N SER A 160 -2.41 7.20 6.56
CA SER A 160 -3.34 7.99 7.35
C SER A 160 -3.42 9.45 6.86
N PRO A 161 -4.46 10.21 7.25
CA PRO A 161 -4.51 11.65 6.95
C PRO A 161 -3.32 12.44 7.51
N VAL A 162 -2.66 11.95 8.57
CA VAL A 162 -1.44 12.56 9.11
C VAL A 162 -0.27 12.27 8.18
N ASP A 163 -0.15 11.05 7.67
CA ASP A 163 0.93 10.66 6.75
C ASP A 163 0.86 11.45 5.45
N TRP A 164 -0.34 11.66 4.89
CA TRP A 164 -0.50 12.52 3.71
C TRP A 164 -0.03 13.96 3.96
N LYS A 165 -0.29 14.50 5.16
CA LYS A 165 0.22 15.84 5.54
C LYS A 165 1.74 15.85 5.70
N LEU A 166 2.33 14.78 6.24
CA LEU A 166 3.77 14.65 6.35
C LEU A 166 4.42 14.52 4.98
N ALA A 167 3.85 13.70 4.09
CA ALA A 167 4.31 13.52 2.72
C ALA A 167 4.34 14.85 1.95
N ALA A 168 3.34 15.71 2.14
CA ALA A 168 3.28 17.04 1.51
C ALA A 168 4.47 17.96 1.87
N ARG A 169 5.20 17.71 2.97
CA ARG A 169 6.46 18.43 3.28
C ARG A 169 7.53 18.23 2.21
N SER A 170 7.38 17.19 1.40
CA SER A 170 8.26 16.82 0.30
C SER A 170 7.92 17.49 -1.02
N TRP A 171 7.16 18.60 -0.98
CA TRP A 171 6.80 19.38 -2.16
C TRP A 171 7.98 19.71 -3.10
N PRO A 172 9.26 19.93 -2.67
CA PRO A 172 10.34 20.22 -3.60
C PRO A 172 10.63 19.08 -4.59
N TRP A 173 10.21 17.85 -4.29
CA TRP A 173 10.30 16.74 -5.24
C TRP A 173 9.35 16.91 -6.43
N ALA A 174 8.19 17.55 -6.27
CA ALA A 174 7.21 17.70 -7.34
C ALA A 174 7.79 18.42 -8.58
N PRO A 175 8.39 19.62 -8.49
CA PRO A 175 8.98 20.27 -9.67
C PRO A 175 10.16 19.48 -10.25
N LEU A 176 10.97 18.81 -9.43
CA LEU A 176 12.08 17.97 -9.90
C LEU A 176 11.57 16.77 -10.71
N LEU A 177 10.55 16.07 -10.21
CA LEU A 177 9.93 14.94 -10.91
C LEU A 177 9.22 15.37 -12.19
N ILE A 178 8.54 16.54 -12.18
CA ILE A 178 7.94 17.13 -13.37
C ILE A 178 9.01 17.45 -14.41
N LEU A 179 10.12 18.10 -14.01
CA LEU A 179 11.23 18.40 -14.91
C LEU A 179 11.82 17.12 -15.51
N LEU A 180 12.08 16.11 -14.69
CA LEU A 180 12.59 14.81 -15.15
C LEU A 180 11.61 14.13 -16.12
N ALA A 181 10.31 14.15 -15.83
CA ALA A 181 9.29 13.60 -16.72
C ALA A 181 9.23 14.36 -18.05
N VAL A 182 9.31 15.69 -18.03
CA VAL A 182 9.37 16.53 -19.24
C VAL A 182 10.62 16.20 -20.06
N LEU A 183 11.78 16.12 -19.42
CA LEU A 183 13.03 15.77 -20.09
C LEU A 183 13.00 14.34 -20.67
N TRP A 184 12.37 13.40 -20.00
CA TRP A 184 12.19 12.05 -20.54
C TRP A 184 11.27 12.08 -21.77
N VAL A 185 10.09 12.70 -21.67
CA VAL A 185 9.09 12.69 -22.75
C VAL A 185 9.55 13.52 -23.96
N TYR A 186 10.21 14.66 -23.74
CA TYR A 186 10.54 15.64 -24.78
C TYR A 186 12.05 15.81 -25.02
N GLY A 187 12.89 14.95 -24.44
CA GLY A 187 14.35 15.08 -24.51
C GLY A 187 14.88 15.17 -25.93
N ASP A 188 14.39 14.32 -26.83
CA ASP A 188 14.82 14.30 -28.24
C ASP A 188 14.46 15.59 -28.97
N ALA A 189 13.26 16.14 -28.72
CA ALA A 189 12.80 17.40 -29.31
C ALA A 189 13.53 18.63 -28.74
N LEU A 190 13.89 18.59 -27.46
CA LEU A 190 14.71 19.63 -26.81
C LEU A 190 16.14 19.65 -27.36
N LEU A 191 16.73 18.47 -27.59
CA LEU A 191 18.09 18.35 -28.13
C LEU A 191 18.19 18.82 -29.59
N THR A 192 17.13 18.69 -30.40
CA THR A 192 17.12 19.23 -31.76
C THR A 192 16.97 20.76 -31.78
N LEU A 193 16.20 21.34 -30.86
CA LEU A 193 16.07 22.80 -30.68
C LEU A 193 17.39 23.48 -30.25
N VAL A 194 18.25 22.80 -29.50
CA VAL A 194 19.55 23.33 -29.05
C VAL A 194 20.64 23.20 -30.11
N LYS A 195 20.47 22.27 -31.07
CA LYS A 195 21.43 22.00 -32.14
C LYS A 195 21.12 22.76 -33.45
N GLY A 196 19.96 23.41 -33.56
CA GLY A 196 19.57 24.28 -34.67
C GLY A 196 19.81 25.74 -34.32
#